data_AF-A0A955JLH8-F1
#
_entry.id   AF-A0A955JLH8-F1
#
_cell.length_a   1.000
_cell.length_b   1.000
_cell.length_c   1.000
_cell.angle_alpha   90.00
_cell.angle_beta   90.00
_cell.angle_gamma   90.00
#
_symmetry.space_group_name_H-M   'P 1'
#
loop_
_entity.id
_entity.type
_entity.pdbx_description
1 polymer ?
#
loop_
_entity_poly.entity_id
_entity_poly.type
_entity_poly.pdbx_seq_one_letter_code
_entity_poly.pdbx_strand_id
1 'polypeptide(L)'
;YGESFEDTVKRVAKKELNIEVHACKNIGYIEYPEHVKSGYGDPRGLAFLVTDFSGKPTPDEEADEVQWFKTVPDKIHPHQDDFLVEHQLLARE
;
A
#
# COMPACT_ATOMS: atom_id res chain seq x y z
N TYR A 1 -6.78 15.26 -13.91
CA TYR A 1 -7.94 14.89 -13.07
C TYR A 1 -8.78 13.88 -13.84
N GLY A 2 -9.11 12.74 -13.23
CA GLY A 2 -9.87 11.67 -13.89
C GLY A 2 -9.09 10.36 -14.16
N GLU A 3 -7.93 10.16 -13.53
CA GLU A 3 -7.26 8.85 -13.52
C GLU A 3 -8.15 7.84 -12.77
N SER A 4 -8.29 6.62 -13.29
CA SER A 4 -9.00 5.55 -12.58
C SER A 4 -8.18 5.07 -11.39
N PHE A 5 -8.80 4.50 -10.36
CA PHE A 5 -8.03 3.95 -9.24
C PHE A 5 -7.05 2.86 -9.68
N GLU A 6 -7.41 2.05 -10.68
CA GLU A 6 -6.50 1.05 -11.24
C GLU A 6 -5.29 1.67 -11.92
N ASP A 7 -5.47 2.76 -12.67
CA ASP A 7 -4.36 3.48 -13.30
C ASP A 7 -3.48 4.17 -12.24
N THR A 8 -4.07 4.69 -11.16
CA THR A 8 -3.32 5.20 -10.01
C THR A 8 -2.46 4.10 -9.39
N VAL A 9 -3.01 2.90 -9.17
CA VAL A 9 -2.25 1.75 -8.64
C VAL A 9 -1.09 1.40 -9.57
N LYS A 10 -1.34 1.30 -10.88
CA LYS A 10 -0.30 1.01 -11.89
C LYS A 10 0.82 2.06 -11.87
N ARG A 11 0.46 3.34 -11.83
CA ARG A 11 1.42 4.45 -11.82
C ARG A 11 2.25 4.47 -10.54
N VAL A 12 1.63 4.29 -9.37
CA VAL A 12 2.34 4.26 -8.08
C VAL A 12 3.26 3.05 -8.01
N ALA A 13 2.79 1.86 -8.36
CA ALA A 13 3.61 0.65 -8.39
C ALA A 13 4.80 0.77 -9.38
N LYS A 14 4.59 1.44 -10.53
CA LYS A 14 5.67 1.72 -11.47
C LYS A 14 6.68 2.73 -10.91
N LYS A 15 6.22 3.76 -10.21
CA LYS A 15 7.09 4.78 -9.60
C LYS A 15 7.92 4.17 -8.47
N GLU A 16 7.27 3.59 -7.47
CA GLU A 16 7.87 3.26 -6.17
C GLU A 16 8.54 1.87 -6.15
N LEU A 17 8.08 0.95 -7.01
CA LEU A 17 8.57 -0.43 -7.04
C LEU A 17 9.12 -0.84 -8.42
N ASN A 18 9.01 0.00 -9.44
CA ASN A 18 9.41 -0.30 -10.82
C ASN A 18 8.77 -1.59 -11.41
N ILE A 19 7.55 -1.91 -11.00
CA ILE A 19 6.79 -3.06 -11.54
C ILE A 19 5.65 -2.61 -12.46
N GLU A 20 5.17 -3.52 -13.31
CA GLU A 20 3.97 -3.31 -14.13
C GLU A 20 2.82 -4.16 -13.59
N VAL A 21 1.72 -3.53 -13.17
CA VAL A 21 0.54 -4.20 -12.62
C VAL A 21 -0.46 -4.54 -13.72
N HIS A 22 -0.82 -5.82 -13.82
CA HIS A 22 -1.77 -6.34 -14.82
C HIS A 22 -3.17 -6.53 -14.23
N ALA A 23 -3.25 -6.91 -12.95
CA ALA A 23 -4.51 -7.08 -12.25
C ALA A 23 -4.41 -6.68 -10.78
N CYS A 24 -5.44 -5.99 -10.29
CA CYS A 24 -5.60 -5.68 -8.87
C CYS A 24 -7.08 -5.67 -8.46
N LYS A 25 -7.33 -5.73 -7.16
CA LYS A 25 -8.69 -5.69 -6.59
C LYS A 25 -8.73 -4.74 -5.40
N ASN A 26 -9.74 -3.86 -5.34
CA ASN A 26 -9.99 -3.08 -4.13
C ASN A 26 -10.40 -4.03 -2.99
N ILE A 27 -9.72 -3.91 -1.85
CA ILE A 27 -9.96 -4.74 -0.66
C ILE A 27 -10.45 -3.94 0.54
N GLY A 28 -10.68 -2.63 0.38
CA GLY A 28 -11.16 -1.77 1.44
C GLY A 28 -10.43 -0.44 1.50
N TYR A 29 -10.51 0.20 2.65
CA TYR A 29 -9.89 1.48 2.93
C TYR A 29 -9.37 1.54 4.37
N ILE A 30 -8.41 2.43 4.59
CA ILE A 30 -7.79 2.70 5.89
C ILE A 30 -8.13 4.14 6.26
N GLU A 31 -8.70 4.33 7.44
CA GLU A 31 -8.91 5.65 8.04
C GLU A 31 -7.74 6.01 8.95
N TYR A 32 -7.48 7.31 9.07
CA TYR A 32 -6.43 7.85 9.93
C TYR A 32 -7.02 8.95 10.85
N PRO A 33 -7.84 8.60 11.86
CA PRO A 33 -8.56 9.58 12.69
C PRO A 33 -7.64 10.55 13.47
N GLU A 34 -6.42 10.12 13.78
CA GLU A 34 -5.35 10.90 14.41
C GLU A 34 -4.83 12.04 13.52
N HIS A 35 -4.88 11.88 12.18
CA HIS A 35 -4.53 12.95 11.25
C HIS A 35 -5.52 14.11 11.34
N VAL A 36 -6.80 13.81 11.55
CA VAL A 36 -7.84 14.84 11.78
C VAL A 36 -7.51 15.63 13.04
N LYS A 37 -7.15 14.94 14.13
CA LYS A 37 -6.78 15.56 15.41
C LYS A 37 -5.51 16.41 15.29
N SER A 38 -4.63 16.07 14.36
CA SER A 38 -3.35 16.75 14.12
C SER A 38 -3.42 17.85 13.06
N GLY A 39 -4.61 18.13 12.50
CA GLY A 39 -4.82 19.18 11.50
C GLY A 39 -4.38 18.82 10.08
N TYR A 40 -4.07 17.56 9.80
CA TYR A 40 -3.68 17.08 8.46
C TYR A 40 -4.88 16.73 7.55
N GLY A 41 -6.10 17.10 7.96
CA GLY A 41 -7.34 16.72 7.28
C GLY A 41 -7.81 15.30 7.64
N ASP A 42 -8.76 14.77 6.87
CA ASP A 42 -9.29 13.40 7.01
C ASP A 42 -8.83 12.52 5.83
N PRO A 43 -7.52 12.18 5.75
CA PRO A 43 -7.04 11.33 4.68
C PRO A 43 -7.59 9.91 4.84
N ARG A 44 -7.92 9.31 3.70
CA ARG A 44 -8.33 7.90 3.60
C ARG A 44 -7.44 7.21 2.59
N GLY A 45 -6.84 6.09 2.97
CA GLY A 45 -6.10 5.23 2.06
C GLY A 45 -7.06 4.23 1.42
N LEU A 46 -7.01 4.05 0.10
CA LEU A 46 -7.69 2.93 -0.55
C LEU A 46 -6.69 1.80 -0.76
N ALA A 47 -7.04 0.59 -0.32
CA ALA A 47 -6.17 -0.57 -0.42
C ALA A 47 -6.53 -1.43 -1.63
N PHE A 48 -5.52 -1.75 -2.45
CA PHE A 48 -5.66 -2.62 -3.60
C PHE A 48 -4.69 -3.80 -3.49
N LEU A 49 -5.23 -5.01 -3.59
CA LEU A 49 -4.45 -6.24 -3.69
C LEU A 49 -4.03 -6.44 -5.14
N VAL A 50 -2.73 -6.39 -5.41
CA VAL A 50 -2.17 -6.75 -6.72
C VAL A 50 -2.07 -8.27 -6.81
N THR A 51 -2.73 -8.87 -7.81
CA THR A 51 -2.76 -10.33 -8.00
C THR A 51 -1.97 -10.80 -9.21
N ASP A 52 -1.59 -9.89 -10.11
CA ASP A 52 -0.74 -10.18 -11.25
C ASP A 52 0.10 -8.95 -11.62
N PHE A 53 1.42 -9.15 -11.76
CA PHE A 53 2.38 -8.12 -12.13
C PHE A 53 3.63 -8.71 -12.77
N SER A 54 4.38 -7.88 -13.49
CA SER A 54 5.70 -8.22 -14.03
C SER A 54 6.79 -7.25 -13.56
N GLY A 55 8.04 -7.68 -13.70
CA GLY A 55 9.21 -6.94 -13.23
C GLY A 55 9.74 -7.46 -11.89
N LYS A 56 10.86 -6.90 -11.45
CA LYS A 56 11.45 -7.19 -10.14
C LYS A 56 11.34 -5.92 -9.30
N PRO A 57 10.70 -5.97 -8.11
CA PRO A 57 10.61 -4.80 -7.25
C PRO A 57 11.99 -4.21 -6.94
N THR A 58 12.13 -2.91 -7.16
CA THR A 58 13.31 -2.11 -6.81
C THR A 58 12.86 -0.78 -6.22
N PRO A 59 13.52 -0.26 -5.17
CA PRO A 59 13.16 1.02 -4.58
C PRO A 59 13.32 2.16 -5.59
N ASP A 60 12.54 3.22 -5.40
CA ASP A 60 12.79 4.51 -6.04
C ASP A 60 13.76 5.36 -5.22
N GLU A 61 13.89 6.64 -5.54
CA GLU A 61 14.78 7.57 -4.85
C GLU A 61 14.28 7.97 -3.45
N GLU A 62 13.02 7.65 -3.10
CA GLU A 62 12.38 8.00 -1.83
C GLU A 62 12.46 6.85 -0.80
N ALA A 63 12.99 5.67 -1.19
CA ALA A 63 13.09 4.49 -0.34
C ALA A 63 14.53 3.93 -0.24
N ASP A 64 14.91 3.51 0.97
CA ASP A 64 16.22 2.88 1.22
C ASP A 64 16.26 1.41 0.76
N GLU A 65 15.16 0.68 0.91
CA GLU A 65 15.09 -0.75 0.60
C GLU A 65 13.68 -1.23 0.20
N VAL A 66 13.64 -2.37 -0.49
CA VAL A 66 12.41 -3.12 -0.80
C VAL A 66 12.62 -4.58 -0.40
N GLN A 67 11.68 -5.12 0.37
CA GLN A 67 11.74 -6.48 0.89
C GLN A 67 10.39 -7.20 0.79
N TRP A 68 10.42 -8.53 0.86
CA TRP A 68 9.24 -9.38 0.95
C TRP A 68 9.06 -9.84 2.39
N PHE A 69 7.83 -9.70 2.90
CA PHE A 69 7.51 -10.02 4.28
C PHE A 69 6.47 -11.16 4.36
N LYS A 70 6.60 -11.99 5.39
CA LYS A 70 5.59 -13.02 5.76
C LYS A 70 4.82 -12.65 7.04
N THR A 71 5.41 -11.75 7.82
CA THR A 71 4.90 -11.20 9.07
C THR A 71 4.95 -9.69 8.97
N VAL A 72 4.20 -8.98 9.81
CA VAL A 72 4.21 -7.53 9.83
C VAL A 72 5.63 -7.03 10.20
N PRO A 73 6.26 -6.14 9.41
CA PRO A 73 7.58 -5.60 9.74
C PRO A 73 7.54 -4.63 10.92
N ASP A 74 8.66 -4.51 11.61
CA ASP A 74 8.84 -3.51 12.67
C ASP A 74 8.66 -2.09 12.12
N LYS A 75 8.03 -1.21 12.92
CA LYS A 75 7.85 0.23 12.62
C LYS A 75 6.97 0.56 11.41
N ILE A 76 6.13 -0.36 10.95
CA ILE A 76 5.03 -0.01 10.04
C ILE A 76 4.05 0.98 10.69
N HIS A 77 3.32 1.74 9.88
CA HIS A 77 2.25 2.59 10.38
C HIS A 77 1.15 1.75 11.05
N PRO A 78 0.70 2.06 12.28
CA PRO A 78 -0.22 1.20 13.05
C PRO A 78 -1.49 0.81 12.28
N HIS A 79 -2.16 1.79 11.65
CA HIS A 79 -3.38 1.53 10.88
C HIS A 79 -3.17 0.66 9.63
N GLN A 80 -1.95 0.59 9.08
CA GLN A 80 -1.65 -0.33 7.99
C GLN A 80 -1.42 -1.74 8.52
N ASP A 81 -0.81 -1.88 9.70
CA ASP A 81 -0.64 -3.19 10.34
C ASP A 81 -1.98 -3.85 10.68
N ASP A 82 -2.89 -3.08 11.29
CA ASP A 82 -4.21 -3.57 11.67
C ASP A 82 -4.95 -4.04 10.42
N PHE A 83 -4.94 -3.23 9.37
CA PHE A 83 -5.56 -3.57 8.09
C PHE A 83 -5.01 -4.86 7.49
N LEU A 84 -3.68 -5.02 7.43
CA LEU A 84 -3.04 -6.20 6.84
C LEU A 84 -3.38 -7.48 7.61
N VAL A 85 -3.44 -7.40 8.94
CA VAL A 85 -3.73 -8.55 9.82
C VAL A 85 -5.22 -8.91 9.76
N GLU A 86 -6.12 -7.93 9.85
CA GLU A 86 -7.56 -8.14 9.78
C GLU A 86 -7.99 -8.78 8.44
N HIS A 87 -7.31 -8.42 7.36
CA HIS A 87 -7.54 -8.99 6.02
C HIS A 87 -6.75 -10.28 5.76
N GLN A 88 -6.05 -10.83 6.77
CA GLN A 88 -5.29 -12.08 6.69
C GLN A 88 -4.19 -12.05 5.60
N LEU A 89 -3.62 -10.87 5.33
CA LEU A 89 -2.55 -10.69 4.35
C LEU A 89 -1.17 -10.93 4.97
N LEU A 90 -1.01 -10.61 6.25
CA LEU A 90 0.19 -10.90 7.05
C LEU A 90 -0.21 -11.38 8.45
N ALA A 91 0.67 -12.15 9.08
CA ALA A 91 0.53 -12.54 10.49
C ALA A 91 1.25 -11.55 11.42
N ARG A 92 0.76 -11.41 12.66
CA ARG A 92 1.56 -10.89 13.77
C ARG A 92 2.49 -11.99 14.27
N GLU A 93 3.72 -11.64 14.62
CA GLU A 93 4.66 -12.55 15.29
C GLU A 93 4.22 -12.86 16.73
#